data_AF-A0A1B5L756-F1
#
_entry.id   AF-A0A1B5L756-F1
#
_cell.length_a   1.000
_cell.length_b   1.000
_cell.length_c   1.000
_cell.angle_alpha   90.00
_cell.angle_beta   90.00
_cell.angle_gamma   90.00
#
_symmetry.space_group_name_H-M   'P 1'
#
loop_
_entity.id
_entity.type
_entity.pdbx_description
1 polymer ?
#
loop_
_entity_poly.entity_id
_entity_poly.type
_entity_poly.pdbx_seq_one_letter_code
_entity_poly.pdbx_strand_id
1 'polypeptide(L)'
;MVETFQARYVSLHVRVSNVAARHLYEVTLRFRNEKTEQKYYADGEDAICMRLDLDDVRDAEPNGGGGDGAPDHADTHADEGEPVGDVGSDPARSKRGKVKVAVGRGLGVGALVEKNESR
;
A
#
# COMPACT_ATOMS: atom_id res chain seq x y z
N MET A 1 2.31 -9.17 -1.42
CA MET A 1 2.48 -10.39 -2.26
C MET A 1 3.04 -11.54 -1.44
N VAL A 2 4.18 -11.36 -0.76
CA VAL A 2 4.64 -12.28 0.31
C VAL A 2 3.67 -12.26 1.48
N GLU A 3 3.34 -11.06 1.99
CA GLU A 3 2.47 -10.88 3.16
C GLU A 3 1.08 -11.52 2.99
N THR A 4 0.43 -11.29 1.85
CA THR A 4 -0.96 -11.74 1.61
C THR A 4 -1.06 -13.17 1.05
N PHE A 5 -0.11 -13.58 0.19
CA PHE A 5 -0.22 -14.82 -0.59
C PHE A 5 0.93 -15.81 -0.38
N GLN A 6 1.88 -15.49 0.51
CA GLN A 6 3.09 -16.29 0.78
C GLN A 6 3.81 -16.70 -0.52
N ALA A 7 3.89 -15.77 -1.49
CA ALA A 7 4.52 -16.03 -2.77
C ALA A 7 6.02 -16.33 -2.59
N ARG A 8 6.48 -17.44 -3.17
CA ARG A 8 7.89 -17.88 -3.07
C ARG A 8 8.83 -17.11 -3.99
N TYR A 9 8.33 -16.69 -5.14
CA TYR A 9 9.10 -15.96 -6.13
C TYR A 9 8.16 -15.11 -6.99
N VAL A 10 8.72 -14.08 -7.62
CA VAL A 10 8.05 -13.28 -8.66
C VAL A 10 8.77 -13.50 -9.97
N SER A 11 8.01 -13.71 -11.04
CA SER A 11 8.55 -13.76 -12.40
C SER A 11 7.90 -12.73 -13.30
N LEU A 12 8.65 -12.21 -14.26
CA LEU A 12 8.18 -11.24 -15.25
C LEU A 12 8.90 -11.42 -16.58
N HIS A 13 8.31 -10.90 -17.66
CA HIS A 13 8.89 -10.90 -19.00
C HIS A 13 9.21 -9.47 -19.44
N VAL A 14 10.44 -9.24 -19.90
CA VAL A 14 10.90 -7.94 -20.42
C VAL A 14 11.29 -8.07 -21.88
N ARG A 15 10.91 -7.10 -22.71
CA ARG A 15 11.40 -6.94 -24.08
C ARG A 15 12.93 -6.86 -24.11
N VAL A 16 13.56 -7.61 -25.00
CA VAL A 16 15.02 -7.60 -25.17
C VAL A 16 15.52 -6.19 -25.53
N SER A 17 14.76 -5.45 -26.34
CA SER A 17 15.09 -4.08 -26.77
C SER A 17 14.93 -3.03 -25.67
N ASN A 18 14.17 -3.30 -24.60
CA ASN A 18 13.91 -2.30 -23.55
C ASN A 18 15.06 -2.25 -22.53
N VAL A 19 16.11 -1.53 -22.90
CA VAL A 19 17.33 -1.37 -22.08
C VAL A 19 17.05 -0.77 -20.71
N ALA A 20 16.13 0.19 -20.61
CA ALA A 20 15.81 0.86 -19.35
C ALA A 20 15.15 -0.11 -18.34
N ALA A 21 14.16 -0.89 -18.79
CA ALA A 21 13.52 -1.89 -17.96
C ALA A 21 14.50 -2.99 -17.55
N ARG A 22 15.34 -3.45 -18.47
CA ARG A 22 16.39 -4.43 -18.16
C ARG A 22 17.32 -3.92 -17.07
N HIS A 23 17.80 -2.68 -17.17
CA HIS A 23 18.63 -2.10 -16.12
C HIS A 23 17.90 -2.03 -14.76
N LEU A 24 16.64 -1.60 -14.75
CA LEU A 24 15.84 -1.54 -13.52
C LEU A 24 15.70 -2.92 -12.86
N TYR A 25 15.33 -3.94 -13.63
CA TYR A 25 15.08 -5.28 -13.09
C TYR A 25 16.38 -6.04 -12.79
N GLU A 26 17.39 -6.00 -13.65
CA GLU A 26 18.67 -6.71 -13.46
C GLU A 26 19.54 -6.05 -12.39
N VAL A 27 19.66 -4.72 -12.40
CA VAL A 27 20.65 -4.00 -11.58
C VAL A 27 20.03 -3.51 -10.27
N THR A 28 18.95 -2.74 -10.36
CA THR A 28 18.35 -2.08 -9.19
C THR A 28 17.60 -3.09 -8.32
N LEU A 29 16.71 -3.88 -8.93
CA LEU A 29 15.86 -4.83 -8.23
C LEU A 29 16.46 -6.25 -8.15
N ARG A 30 17.58 -6.49 -8.83
CA ARG A 30 18.37 -7.73 -8.77
C ARG A 30 17.61 -9.00 -9.14
N PHE A 31 16.70 -8.91 -10.10
CA PHE A 31 16.10 -10.07 -10.74
C PHE A 31 17.17 -10.87 -11.51
N ARG A 32 17.02 -12.19 -11.50
CA ARG A 32 17.88 -13.13 -12.24
C ARG A 32 17.24 -13.48 -13.57
N ASN A 33 18.02 -13.48 -14.64
CA ASN A 33 17.59 -13.96 -15.95
C ASN A 33 17.50 -15.49 -15.94
N GLU A 34 16.30 -16.04 -16.20
CA GLU A 34 16.08 -17.48 -16.23
C GLU A 34 16.20 -18.03 -17.66
N LYS A 35 15.38 -17.50 -18.58
CA LYS A 35 15.27 -17.99 -19.96
C LYS A 35 14.91 -16.85 -20.91
N THR A 36 15.21 -17.01 -22.18
CA THR A 36 14.72 -16.13 -23.26
C THR A 36 13.66 -16.86 -24.06
N GLU A 37 12.48 -16.27 -24.18
CA GLU A 37 11.37 -16.79 -24.96
C GLU A 37 11.33 -16.12 -26.34
N GLN A 38 11.39 -16.94 -27.39
CA GLN A 38 11.39 -16.44 -28.76
C GLN A 38 9.99 -15.99 -29.18
N LYS A 39 9.89 -14.85 -29.87
CA LYS A 39 8.63 -14.30 -30.41
C LYS A 39 7.51 -14.23 -29.36
N TYR A 40 7.84 -13.89 -28.13
CA TYR A 40 6.88 -13.79 -27.03
C TYR A 40 5.88 -12.66 -27.25
N TYR A 41 6.33 -11.55 -27.85
CA TYR A 41 5.47 -10.42 -28.18
C TYR A 41 4.85 -10.56 -29.57
N ALA A 42 3.72 -9.89 -29.79
CA ALA A 42 2.93 -10.00 -31.03
C ALA A 42 3.65 -9.48 -32.29
N ASP A 43 4.65 -8.63 -32.13
CA ASP A 43 5.54 -8.14 -33.19
C ASP A 43 6.69 -9.13 -33.52
N GLY A 44 6.73 -10.27 -32.83
CA GLY A 44 7.79 -11.26 -32.97
C GLY A 44 9.05 -10.92 -32.19
N GLU A 45 9.03 -9.90 -31.32
CA GLU A 45 10.16 -9.63 -30.43
C GLU A 45 10.28 -10.71 -29.35
N ASP A 46 11.52 -11.07 -29.04
CA ASP A 46 11.86 -11.99 -27.97
C ASP A 46 11.69 -11.32 -26.59
N ALA A 47 11.42 -12.14 -25.57
CA ALA A 47 11.32 -11.70 -24.18
C ALA A 47 12.35 -12.40 -23.30
N ILE A 48 12.87 -11.68 -22.31
CA ILE A 48 13.68 -12.23 -21.24
C ILE A 48 12.76 -12.51 -20.06
N CYS A 49 12.67 -13.77 -19.65
CA CYS A 49 11.99 -14.19 -18.44
C CYS A 49 12.95 -14.03 -17.25
N MET A 50 12.53 -13.20 -16.30
CA MET A 50 13.27 -12.81 -15.11
C MET A 50 12.56 -13.33 -13.86
N ARG A 51 13.33 -13.71 -12.84
CA ARG A 51 12.82 -14.21 -11.57
C ARG A 51 13.53 -13.57 -10.37
N LEU A 52 12.76 -13.25 -9.34
CA LEU A 52 13.27 -12.85 -8.03
C LEU A 52 12.69 -13.81 -6.98
N ASP A 53 13.57 -14.48 -6.25
CA ASP A 53 13.18 -15.31 -5.12
C ASP A 53 12.87 -14.42 -3.91
N LEU A 54 11.76 -14.68 -3.24
CA LEU A 54 11.25 -13.87 -2.13
C LEU A 54 11.49 -14.52 -0.76
N ASP A 55 12.18 -15.66 -0.73
CA ASP A 55 12.49 -16.38 0.51
C ASP A 55 13.27 -15.48 1.49
N ASP A 56 14.21 -14.66 0.98
CA ASP A 56 14.99 -13.70 1.80
C ASP A 56 14.15 -12.58 2.41
N VAL A 57 13.03 -12.22 1.76
CA VAL A 57 12.11 -11.16 2.26
C VAL A 57 11.21 -11.68 3.36
N ARG A 58 10.92 -12.99 3.37
CA ARG A 58 10.13 -13.64 4.43
C ARG A 58 10.87 -13.63 5.77
N ASP A 59 12.20 -13.70 5.74
CA ASP A 59 13.03 -13.77 6.94
C ASP A 59 13.46 -12.37 7.46
N ALA A 60 13.13 -11.30 6.71
CA ALA A 60 13.43 -9.91 7.05
C ALA A 60 12.31 -9.19 7.81
N GLU A 61 11.46 -9.94 8.52
CA GLU A 61 10.58 -9.36 9.55
C GLU A 61 11.45 -8.75 10.67
N PRO A 62 11.26 -7.47 11.03
CA PRO A 62 11.96 -6.90 12.16
C PRO A 62 11.45 -7.59 13.42
N ASN A 63 12.38 -8.14 14.18
CA ASN A 63 12.27 -8.43 15.61
C ASN A 63 11.06 -7.75 16.29
N GLY A 64 9.98 -8.51 16.35
CA GLY A 64 8.82 -8.33 17.19
C GLY A 64 8.58 -9.61 17.99
N GLY A 65 9.61 -10.08 18.70
CA GLY A 65 9.46 -10.98 19.85
C GLY A 65 9.66 -12.48 19.60
N GLY A 66 10.71 -13.01 20.23
CA GLY A 66 10.62 -14.15 21.15
C GLY A 66 10.30 -15.53 20.57
N GLY A 67 11.30 -16.41 20.60
CA GLY A 67 11.19 -17.78 20.13
C GLY A 67 10.16 -18.66 20.85
N ASP A 68 9.73 -19.69 20.13
CA ASP A 68 8.94 -20.80 20.66
C ASP A 68 9.81 -21.76 21.49
N GLY A 69 10.14 -21.29 22.69
CA GLY A 69 10.36 -22.09 23.88
C GLY A 69 9.53 -21.48 24.99
N ALA A 70 8.29 -21.95 25.14
CA ALA A 70 7.39 -21.66 26.27
C ALA A 70 8.12 -21.89 27.62
N PRO A 71 7.80 -21.16 28.73
CA PRO A 71 6.43 -21.09 29.28
C PRO A 71 6.01 -19.81 30.06
N ASP A 72 4.67 -19.64 30.14
CA ASP A 72 3.87 -19.28 31.34
C ASP A 72 4.34 -18.14 32.27
N HIS A 73 3.77 -16.93 32.14
CA HIS A 73 3.52 -16.04 33.29
C HIS A 73 2.54 -14.87 32.99
N ALA A 74 1.42 -14.90 33.72
CA ALA A 74 0.52 -13.82 34.16
C ALA A 74 0.37 -12.52 33.34
N ASP A 75 -0.84 -12.41 32.77
CA ASP A 75 -1.73 -11.24 32.69
C ASP A 75 -1.36 -10.05 33.60
N THR A 76 -0.90 -8.94 33.02
CA THR A 76 -1.05 -7.58 33.59
C THR A 76 -0.93 -6.55 32.46
N HIS A 77 -2.04 -6.26 31.78
CA HIS A 77 -2.12 -5.08 30.91
C HIS A 77 -2.39 -3.85 31.79
N ALA A 78 -1.36 -3.07 32.10
CA ALA A 78 -1.52 -1.74 32.67
C ALA A 78 -2.06 -0.79 31.59
N ASP A 79 -3.30 -0.32 31.77
CA ASP A 79 -3.94 0.69 30.94
C ASP A 79 -3.39 2.08 31.31
N GLU A 80 -2.35 2.51 30.60
CA GLU A 80 -1.68 3.82 30.78
C GLU A 80 -2.41 4.97 30.07
N GLY A 81 -3.69 4.82 29.73
CA GLY A 81 -4.50 5.87 29.14
C GLY A 81 -5.28 6.67 30.18
N GLU A 82 -4.79 7.86 30.56
CA GLU A 82 -5.63 8.79 31.32
C GLU A 82 -6.87 9.21 30.48
N PRO A 83 -8.08 9.22 31.06
CA PRO A 83 -9.30 9.57 30.35
C PRO A 83 -9.30 11.05 29.94
N VAL A 84 -9.15 11.31 28.63
CA VAL A 84 -9.32 12.64 28.05
C VAL A 84 -10.80 13.02 28.00
N GLY A 85 -11.30 13.58 29.09
CA GLY A 85 -12.72 13.92 29.19
C GLY A 85 -13.08 14.84 30.34
N ASP A 86 -12.51 16.06 30.41
CA ASP A 86 -13.06 17.10 31.28
C ASP A 86 -14.22 17.81 30.55
N VAL A 87 -15.36 17.11 30.49
CA VAL A 87 -16.63 17.69 30.05
C VAL A 87 -17.30 18.35 31.26
N GLY A 88 -16.93 19.62 31.49
CA GLY A 88 -17.89 20.65 31.91
C GLY A 88 -17.71 21.24 33.30
N SER A 89 -17.31 22.53 33.34
CA SER A 89 -17.73 23.50 34.37
C SER A 89 -17.65 24.97 33.87
N ASP A 90 -18.74 25.38 33.22
CA ASP A 90 -19.47 26.68 33.38
C ASP A 90 -18.87 28.05 32.89
N PRO A 91 -19.62 29.18 32.84
CA PRO A 91 -20.59 29.59 31.81
C PRO A 91 -20.38 31.03 31.30
N ALA A 92 -19.72 31.29 30.16
CA ALA A 92 -19.64 32.68 29.65
C ALA A 92 -19.24 32.87 28.18
N ARG A 93 -19.80 32.15 27.20
CA ARG A 93 -19.69 32.60 25.79
C ARG A 93 -20.73 31.99 24.84
N SER A 94 -21.95 32.51 24.91
CA SER A 94 -22.98 32.19 23.92
C SER A 94 -22.78 33.03 22.64
N LYS A 95 -23.10 32.40 21.49
CA LYS A 95 -23.24 32.92 20.11
C LYS A 95 -22.01 32.90 19.20
N ARG A 96 -21.64 31.71 18.73
CA ARG A 96 -21.39 31.50 17.29
C ARG A 96 -22.45 30.53 16.77
N GLY A 97 -23.35 31.05 15.93
CA GLY A 97 -24.49 30.30 15.39
C GLY A 97 -24.02 29.09 14.59
N LYS A 98 -24.60 27.93 14.87
CA LYS A 98 -24.38 26.71 14.09
C LYS A 98 -25.19 26.83 12.79
N VAL A 99 -24.50 26.82 11.64
CA VAL A 99 -25.14 26.77 10.33
C VAL A 99 -25.74 25.38 10.15
N LYS A 100 -27.07 25.31 9.97
CA LYS A 100 -27.75 24.07 9.61
C LYS A 100 -27.51 23.80 8.13
N VAL A 101 -26.65 22.85 7.81
CA VAL A 101 -26.58 22.25 6.48
C VAL A 101 -27.68 21.19 6.40
N ALA A 102 -28.65 21.39 5.51
CA ALA A 102 -29.68 20.41 5.24
C ALA A 102 -29.06 19.23 4.49
N VAL A 103 -28.83 18.13 5.21
CA VAL A 103 -28.51 16.83 4.61
C VAL A 103 -29.78 16.33 3.93
N GLY A 104 -29.76 16.18 2.59
CA GLY A 104 -30.91 15.62 1.87
C GLY A 104 -31.16 16.09 0.44
N ARG A 105 -30.32 16.93 -0.16
CA ARG A 105 -30.40 17.23 -1.60
C ARG A 105 -29.12 16.75 -2.27
N GLY A 106 -29.17 15.55 -2.85
CA GLY A 106 -28.08 15.05 -3.68
C GLY A 106 -27.80 16.08 -4.78
N LEU A 107 -26.63 16.71 -4.73
CA LEU A 107 -26.11 17.49 -5.86
C LEU A 107 -25.78 16.45 -6.93
N GLY A 108 -26.79 16.16 -7.77
CA GLY A 108 -26.61 15.31 -8.93
C GLY A 108 -25.62 15.95 -9.91
N VAL A 109 -25.02 15.10 -10.75
CA VAL A 109 -24.05 15.43 -11.80
C VAL A 109 -24.47 16.53 -12.78
N GLY A 110 -25.70 17.06 -12.71
CA GLY A 110 -26.14 18.23 -13.47
C GLY A 110 -25.75 19.59 -12.87
N ALA A 111 -25.19 19.65 -11.66
CA ALA A 111 -24.70 20.88 -11.03
C ALA A 111 -23.20 21.16 -11.27
N LEU A 112 -22.46 20.18 -11.82
CA LEU A 112 -21.11 20.37 -12.34
C LEU A 112 -21.18 20.59 -13.86
N VAL A 113 -21.75 21.72 -14.28
CA VAL A 113 -21.43 22.28 -15.60
C VAL A 113 -20.44 23.40 -15.36
N GLU A 114 -19.22 23.17 -15.82
CA GLU A 114 -18.11 24.11 -15.84
C GLU A 114 -18.59 25.39 -16.52
N LYS A 115 -18.77 26.45 -15.74
CA LYS A 115 -19.04 27.78 -16.25
C LYS A 115 -17.74 28.27 -16.90
N ASN A 116 -17.56 27.95 -18.18
CA ASN A 116 -16.52 28.53 -19.01
C ASN A 116 -16.84 30.03 -19.15
N GLU A 117 -16.28 30.84 -18.26
CA GLU A 117 -16.25 32.29 -18.42
C GLU A 117 -15.20 32.60 -19.49
N SER A 118 -15.65 32.50 -20.73
CA SER A 118 -14.90 32.82 -21.95
C SER A 118 -14.68 34.33 -22.11
N ARG A 119 -13.62 34.65 -22.87
CA ARG A 119 -13.34 35.87 -23.66
C ARG A 119 -12.41 36.91 -23.05
#